data_AF-A0A444ZIR1-F1
#
_entry.id   AF-A0A444ZIR1-F1
#
_cell.length_a   1.000
_cell.length_b   1.000
_cell.length_c   1.000
_cell.angle_alpha   90.00
_cell.angle_beta   90.00
_cell.angle_gamma   90.00
#
_symmetry.space_group_name_H-M   'P 1'
#
loop_
_entity.id
_entity.type
_entity.pdbx_description
1 polymer ?
#
loop_
_entity_poly.entity_id
_entity_poly.type
_entity_poly.pdbx_seq_one_letter_code
_entity_poly.pdbx_strand_id
1 'polypeptide(L)'
;MIFSVGVRYLTITWGNQRRFWKEFDNISDPFCGLGEAKLLVQVNWLEVTGKLSMGELKRHNGDSIKTYEIFYVVSFNEDAYGWHSAPVKFTVKPRVEPLPFIEVNLEEYRKKHGQWHEISGGRFPVSGEKYVEFGMYEVETAWWKGGMHLAGVIIKAVNDDDQTAHTKRDQQGGYSCEKL
;
A
#
# COMPACT_ATOMS: atom_id res chain seq x y z
N MET A 1 -13.85 -9.63 -0.05
CA MET A 1 -12.64 -10.39 0.31
C MET A 1 -11.46 -9.43 0.32
N ILE A 2 -10.52 -9.63 1.25
CA ILE A 2 -9.32 -8.80 1.36
C ILE A 2 -8.10 -9.71 1.27
N PHE A 3 -7.14 -9.32 0.44
CA PHE A 3 -5.84 -9.95 0.36
C PHE A 3 -4.78 -9.06 0.98
N SER A 4 -3.71 -9.65 1.51
CA SER A 4 -2.56 -8.90 1.99
C SER A 4 -1.25 -9.43 1.40
N VAL A 5 -0.33 -8.50 1.15
CA VAL A 5 1.07 -8.77 0.80
C VAL A 5 1.95 -8.04 1.80
N GLY A 6 2.64 -8.80 2.64
CA GLY A 6 3.53 -8.28 3.67
C GLY A 6 4.74 -7.55 3.09
N VAL A 7 5.28 -6.60 3.86
CA VAL A 7 6.44 -5.78 3.48
C VAL A 7 7.66 -6.61 3.04
N ARG A 8 7.82 -7.84 3.55
CA ARG A 8 8.92 -8.75 3.15
C ARG A 8 8.84 -9.21 1.69
N TYR A 9 7.66 -9.17 1.08
CA TYR A 9 7.43 -9.53 -0.31
C TYR A 9 7.47 -8.32 -1.26
N LEU A 10 7.69 -7.12 -0.72
CA LEU A 10 7.87 -5.90 -1.51
C LEU A 10 9.35 -5.70 -1.86
N THR A 11 9.60 -5.11 -3.01
CA THR A 11 10.93 -4.63 -3.41
C THR A 11 11.07 -3.18 -2.98
N ILE A 12 12.03 -2.90 -2.11
CA ILE A 12 12.24 -1.56 -1.53
C ILE A 12 13.64 -1.10 -1.84
N THR A 13 13.79 0.06 -2.50
CA THR A 13 15.09 0.65 -2.78
C THR A 13 15.82 0.95 -1.46
N TRP A 14 17.04 0.40 -1.34
CA TRP A 14 17.84 0.37 -0.11
C TRP A 14 17.17 -0.30 1.10
N GLY A 15 16.13 -1.10 0.90
CA GLY A 15 15.35 -1.74 1.97
C GLY A 15 16.12 -2.73 2.84
N ASN A 16 17.29 -3.20 2.39
CA ASN A 16 18.20 -4.06 3.15
C ASN A 16 19.29 -3.28 3.91
N GLN A 17 19.36 -1.96 3.74
CA GLN A 17 20.36 -1.11 4.38
C GLN A 17 19.75 -0.45 5.63
N ARG A 18 20.21 -0.88 6.81
CA ARG A 18 19.72 -0.42 8.12
C ARG A 18 19.80 1.09 8.37
N ARG A 19 20.63 1.80 7.60
CA ARG A 19 20.73 3.27 7.62
C ARG A 19 19.48 3.95 7.06
N PHE A 20 18.80 3.30 6.11
CA PHE A 20 17.65 3.85 5.40
C PHE A 20 16.35 3.17 5.84
N TRP A 21 16.38 1.85 6.05
CA TRP A 21 15.22 1.06 6.46
C TRP A 21 15.56 0.09 7.57
N LYS A 22 14.75 0.06 8.64
CA LYS A 22 14.90 -0.89 9.75
C LYS A 22 13.72 -1.85 9.77
N GLU A 23 13.98 -3.11 10.09
CA GLU A 23 12.89 -4.06 10.40
C GLU A 23 12.18 -3.60 11.67
N PHE A 24 10.86 -3.79 11.69
CA PHE A 24 9.99 -3.48 12.80
C PHE A 24 8.98 -4.62 12.94
N ASP A 25 9.38 -5.66 13.67
CA ASP A 25 8.63 -6.90 13.84
C ASP A 25 7.65 -6.82 15.02
N ASN A 26 6.71 -7.78 15.10
CA ASN A 26 5.74 -7.93 16.19
C ASN A 26 4.82 -6.72 16.39
N ILE A 27 4.45 -6.06 15.30
CA ILE A 27 3.37 -5.07 15.35
C ILE A 27 2.04 -5.79 15.58
N SER A 28 1.15 -5.16 16.35
CA SER A 28 -0.24 -5.58 16.38
C SER A 28 -0.74 -5.56 14.94
N ASP A 29 -1.16 -6.71 14.42
CA ASP A 29 -1.60 -6.90 13.03
C ASP A 29 -2.55 -5.76 12.64
N PRO A 30 -2.08 -4.77 11.85
CA PRO A 30 -2.84 -3.57 11.58
C PRO A 30 -4.01 -3.91 10.68
N PHE A 31 -3.78 -4.81 9.72
CA PHE A 31 -4.77 -5.28 8.77
C PHE A 31 -4.34 -6.63 8.21
N CYS A 32 -5.22 -7.63 8.34
CA CYS A 32 -5.23 -8.78 7.45
C CYS A 32 -3.91 -9.58 7.40
N GLY A 33 -3.28 -9.83 8.55
CA GLY A 33 -2.10 -10.69 8.67
C GLY A 33 -0.75 -9.98 8.46
N LEU A 34 -0.73 -8.64 8.50
CA LEU A 34 0.45 -7.80 8.34
C LEU A 34 1.19 -7.58 9.67
N GLY A 35 1.66 -8.65 10.31
CA GLY A 35 2.32 -8.60 11.63
C GLY A 35 3.76 -8.03 11.65
N GLU A 36 4.23 -7.49 10.52
CA GLU A 36 5.60 -6.99 10.35
C GLU A 36 5.59 -5.70 9.53
N ALA A 37 6.53 -4.80 9.80
CA ALA A 37 6.71 -3.58 9.04
C ALA A 37 8.21 -3.25 8.83
N LYS A 38 8.48 -2.31 7.94
CA LYS A 38 9.76 -1.61 7.86
C LYS A 38 9.60 -0.14 8.20
N LEU A 39 10.46 0.34 9.10
CA LEU A 39 10.59 1.75 9.43
C LEU A 39 11.54 2.42 8.44
N LEU A 40 11.03 3.41 7.71
CA LEU A 40 11.82 4.35 6.94
C LEU A 40 12.55 5.30 7.88
N VAL A 41 13.86 5.12 8.03
CA VAL A 41 14.70 6.01 8.84
C VAL A 41 14.77 7.38 8.17
N GLN A 42 15.25 7.42 6.93
CA GLN A 42 15.31 8.63 6.11
C GLN A 42 15.69 8.30 4.66
N VAL A 43 15.05 8.90 3.67
CA VAL A 43 15.49 8.87 2.26
C VAL A 43 15.09 10.14 1.53
N ASN A 44 15.81 10.49 0.47
CA ASN A 44 15.37 11.44 -0.55
C ASN A 44 14.95 10.80 -1.87
N TRP A 45 15.01 9.46 -1.93
CA TRP A 45 14.53 8.62 -3.03
C TRP A 45 13.64 7.54 -2.40
N LEU A 46 12.33 7.72 -2.48
CA LEU A 46 11.35 6.75 -2.03
C LEU A 46 10.91 5.92 -3.23
N GLU A 47 11.17 4.62 -3.20
CA GLU A 47 10.71 3.69 -4.21
C GLU A 47 10.41 2.33 -3.56
N VAL A 48 9.14 1.94 -3.66
CA VAL A 48 8.65 0.64 -3.21
C VAL A 48 7.81 0.06 -4.33
N THR A 49 8.10 -1.17 -4.74
CA THR A 49 7.39 -1.86 -5.81
C THR A 49 7.00 -3.27 -5.40
N GLY A 50 6.03 -3.83 -6.10
CA GLY A 50 5.59 -5.20 -5.87
C GLY A 50 4.88 -5.78 -7.09
N LYS A 51 4.65 -7.09 -7.02
CA LYS A 51 3.93 -7.85 -8.04
C LYS A 51 2.92 -8.77 -7.37
N LEU A 52 1.75 -8.87 -7.96
CA LEU A 52 0.64 -9.72 -7.50
C LEU A 52 0.25 -10.71 -8.60
N SER A 53 0.03 -11.97 -8.26
CA SER A 53 -0.48 -12.95 -9.21
C SER A 53 -1.96 -12.70 -9.48
N MET A 54 -2.31 -12.40 -10.73
CA MET A 54 -3.71 -12.26 -11.14
C MET A 54 -4.45 -13.61 -11.02
N GLY A 55 -3.72 -14.72 -11.18
CA GLY A 55 -4.26 -16.06 -10.98
C GLY A 55 -4.70 -16.31 -9.54
N GLU A 56 -3.96 -15.79 -8.54
CA GLU A 56 -4.37 -15.88 -7.14
C GLU A 56 -5.65 -15.09 -6.89
N LEU A 57 -5.70 -13.83 -7.30
CA LEU A 57 -6.89 -12.99 -7.13
C LEU A 57 -8.16 -13.62 -7.75
N LYS A 58 -8.03 -14.24 -8.93
CA LYS A 58 -9.14 -14.92 -9.61
C LYS A 58 -9.57 -16.21 -8.91
N ARG A 59 -8.63 -17.03 -8.42
CA ARG A 59 -8.95 -18.29 -7.74
C ARG A 59 -9.86 -18.08 -6.52
N HIS A 60 -9.64 -16.99 -5.81
CA HIS A 60 -10.33 -16.73 -4.55
C HIS A 60 -11.68 -15.99 -4.69
N ASN A 61 -11.89 -15.20 -5.76
CA ASN A 61 -13.14 -14.46 -5.98
C ASN A 61 -14.00 -14.95 -7.16
N GLY A 62 -13.49 -15.88 -7.98
CA GLY A 62 -14.16 -16.29 -9.22
C GLY A 62 -14.31 -15.14 -10.24
N ASP A 63 -15.17 -15.35 -11.24
CA ASP A 63 -15.34 -14.41 -12.36
C ASP A 63 -16.28 -13.22 -12.06
N SER A 64 -16.83 -13.12 -10.85
CA SER A 64 -17.79 -12.07 -10.48
C SER A 64 -17.13 -10.72 -10.19
N ILE A 65 -15.91 -10.72 -9.63
CA ILE A 65 -15.18 -9.48 -9.32
C ILE A 65 -14.49 -8.96 -10.59
N LYS A 66 -14.79 -7.71 -10.94
CA LYS A 66 -14.23 -7.05 -12.13
C LYS A 66 -13.09 -6.09 -11.81
N THR A 67 -13.04 -5.59 -10.58
CA THR A 67 -12.11 -4.53 -10.19
C THR A 67 -11.59 -4.77 -8.78
N TYR A 68 -10.32 -4.45 -8.57
CA TYR A 68 -9.67 -4.41 -7.28
C TYR A 68 -9.10 -3.01 -7.01
N GLU A 69 -8.88 -2.69 -5.74
CA GLU A 69 -8.16 -1.51 -5.29
C GLU A 69 -7.03 -1.92 -4.35
N ILE A 70 -5.83 -1.39 -4.60
CA ILE A 70 -4.67 -1.60 -3.75
C ILE A 70 -4.56 -0.47 -2.73
N PHE A 71 -4.26 -0.80 -1.48
CA PHE A 71 -4.01 0.15 -0.41
C PHE A 71 -2.67 -0.14 0.25
N TYR A 72 -1.85 0.88 0.46
CA TYR A 72 -0.63 0.80 1.24
C TYR A 72 -0.96 0.99 2.71
N VAL A 73 -0.52 0.05 3.54
CA VAL A 73 -0.76 0.08 4.98
C VAL A 73 0.44 0.72 5.67
N VAL A 74 0.27 1.97 6.09
CA VAL A 74 1.35 2.78 6.67
C VAL A 74 0.97 3.37 8.02
N SER A 75 1.97 3.66 8.83
CA SER A 75 1.84 4.44 10.06
C SER A 75 3.01 5.43 10.13
N PHE A 76 2.88 6.48 10.93
CA PHE A 76 3.91 7.49 11.10
C PHE A 76 4.28 7.61 12.58
N ASN A 77 5.57 7.81 12.84
CA ASN A 77 6.02 8.29 14.14
C ASN A 77 5.59 9.73 14.38
N GLU A 78 5.53 10.12 15.64
CA GLU A 78 5.31 11.52 16.04
C GLU A 78 6.37 12.46 15.42
N ASP A 79 7.62 12.00 15.36
CA ASP A 79 8.77 12.71 14.78
C ASP A 79 8.95 12.52 13.26
N ALA A 80 7.99 11.88 12.58
CA ALA A 80 8.03 11.75 11.13
C ALA A 80 8.04 13.12 10.45
N TYR A 81 8.81 13.24 9.37
CA TYR A 81 9.08 14.52 8.72
C TYR A 81 9.17 14.41 7.19
N GLY A 82 9.05 15.55 6.50
CA GLY A 82 9.27 15.68 5.06
C GLY A 82 8.11 15.24 4.16
N TRP A 83 6.96 14.89 4.73
CA TRP A 83 5.79 14.38 3.99
C TRP A 83 4.88 15.47 3.41
N HIS A 84 5.08 16.73 3.77
CA HIS A 84 4.29 17.88 3.29
C HIS A 84 4.78 18.47 1.97
N SER A 85 6.05 18.26 1.60
CA SER A 85 6.71 19.02 0.51
C SER A 85 6.51 18.44 -0.88
N ALA A 86 6.29 17.13 -0.99
CA ALA A 86 6.17 16.45 -2.28
C ALA A 86 5.09 15.36 -2.19
N PRO A 87 4.16 15.29 -3.16
CA PRO A 87 3.22 14.18 -3.21
C PRO A 87 3.95 12.88 -3.52
N VAL A 88 3.45 11.79 -2.97
CA VAL A 88 3.88 10.43 -3.30
C VAL A 88 3.02 9.94 -4.47
N LYS A 89 3.68 9.46 -5.52
CA LYS A 89 3.05 8.88 -6.72
C LYS A 89 2.82 7.40 -6.51
N PHE A 90 1.61 6.94 -6.80
CA PHE A 90 1.23 5.54 -6.78
C PHE A 90 0.88 5.08 -8.19
N THR A 91 1.40 3.92 -8.58
CA THR A 91 1.14 3.34 -9.91
C THR A 91 0.58 1.95 -9.78
N VAL A 92 -0.34 1.59 -10.69
CA VAL A 92 -0.76 0.21 -10.89
C VAL A 92 -0.71 -0.11 -12.38
N LYS A 93 -0.12 -1.26 -12.70
CA LYS A 93 0.09 -1.73 -14.06
C LYS A 93 -0.49 -3.15 -14.18
N PRO A 94 -1.79 -3.25 -14.51
CA PRO A 94 -2.45 -4.54 -14.70
C PRO A 94 -2.27 -5.11 -16.12
N ARG A 95 -1.68 -4.34 -17.04
CA ARG A 95 -1.49 -4.65 -18.47
C ARG A 95 -0.11 -4.15 -18.93
N VAL A 96 0.20 -4.31 -20.21
CA VAL A 96 1.46 -3.80 -20.81
C VAL A 96 1.66 -2.30 -20.55
N GLU A 97 0.58 -1.52 -20.56
CA GLU A 97 0.62 -0.09 -20.23
C GLU A 97 0.19 0.16 -18.77
N PRO A 98 0.89 1.05 -18.04
CA PRO A 98 0.48 1.44 -16.70
C PRO A 98 -0.80 2.29 -16.74
N LEU A 99 -1.61 2.19 -15.69
CA LEU A 99 -2.68 3.15 -15.46
C LEU A 99 -2.10 4.51 -15.05
N PRO A 100 -2.84 5.62 -15.21
CA PRO A 100 -2.44 6.92 -14.68
C PRO A 100 -2.07 6.81 -13.19
N PHE A 101 -0.99 7.48 -12.81
CA PHE A 101 -0.56 7.51 -11.42
C PHE A 101 -1.51 8.38 -10.58
N ILE A 102 -1.60 8.06 -9.29
CA ILE A 102 -2.29 8.86 -8.28
C ILE A 102 -1.25 9.58 -7.45
N GLU A 103 -1.44 10.87 -7.21
CA GLU A 103 -0.59 11.67 -6.32
C GLU A 103 -1.31 11.92 -4.99
N VAL A 104 -0.64 11.59 -3.89
CA VAL A 104 -1.17 11.85 -2.55
C VAL A 104 -0.12 12.55 -1.70
N ASN A 105 -0.48 13.69 -1.13
CA ASN A 105 0.32 14.32 -0.07
C ASN A 105 0.05 13.59 1.25
N LEU A 106 1.09 13.02 1.87
CA LEU A 106 0.92 12.15 3.03
C LEU A 106 0.88 12.91 4.37
N GLU A 107 0.98 14.25 4.36
CA GLU A 107 1.01 15.06 5.58
C GLU A 107 -0.23 14.89 6.46
N GLU A 108 -1.43 14.76 5.89
CA GLU A 108 -2.66 14.58 6.68
C GLU A 108 -2.72 13.23 7.39
N TYR A 109 -2.08 12.20 6.83
CA TYR A 109 -1.91 10.90 7.48
C TYR A 109 -0.81 10.97 8.55
N ARG A 110 0.29 11.67 8.25
CA ARG A 110 1.39 11.89 9.20
C ARG A 110 0.94 12.66 10.45
N LYS A 111 0.09 13.68 10.31
CA LYS A 111 -0.49 14.42 11.46
C LYS A 111 -1.24 13.50 12.42
N LYS A 112 -1.85 12.44 11.90
CA LYS A 112 -2.48 11.35 12.65
C LYS A 112 -1.46 10.22 12.89
N HIS A 113 -0.34 10.56 13.50
CA HIS A 113 0.72 9.59 13.84
C HIS A 113 0.23 8.56 14.87
N GLY A 114 0.94 7.44 15.01
CA GLY A 114 0.60 6.38 15.96
C GLY A 114 -0.60 5.50 15.58
N GLN A 115 -1.30 5.80 14.49
CA GLN A 115 -2.35 4.96 13.92
C GLN A 115 -1.98 4.46 12.52
N TRP A 116 -2.50 3.29 12.16
CA TRP A 116 -2.36 2.71 10.83
C TRP A 116 -3.38 3.30 9.86
N HIS A 117 -2.93 3.56 8.64
CA HIS A 117 -3.68 4.16 7.55
C HIS A 117 -3.65 3.26 6.33
N GLU A 118 -4.77 3.24 5.61
CA GLU A 118 -4.87 2.66 4.28
C GLU A 118 -4.79 3.80 3.25
N ILE A 119 -3.68 3.90 2.51
CA ILE A 119 -3.52 4.88 1.43
C ILE A 119 -3.85 4.21 0.11
N SER A 120 -4.88 4.69 -0.60
CA SER A 120 -5.22 4.14 -1.92
C SER A 120 -4.07 4.34 -2.89
N GLY A 121 -3.59 3.24 -3.45
CA GLY A 121 -2.61 3.21 -4.53
C GLY A 121 -3.24 3.10 -5.93
N GLY A 122 -4.56 2.94 -5.99
CA GLY A 122 -5.33 2.95 -7.22
C GLY A 122 -6.14 1.69 -7.50
N ARG A 123 -7.15 1.88 -8.35
CA ARG A 123 -8.03 0.80 -8.83
C ARG A 123 -7.47 0.19 -10.09
N PHE A 124 -7.64 -1.12 -10.24
CA PHE A 124 -7.28 -1.83 -11.46
C PHE A 124 -8.31 -2.92 -11.80
N PRO A 125 -8.65 -3.06 -13.08
CA PRO A 125 -9.53 -4.15 -13.52
C PRO A 125 -8.78 -5.48 -13.50
N VAL A 126 -9.55 -6.55 -13.39
CA VAL A 126 -9.06 -7.89 -13.70
C VAL A 126 -8.58 -7.92 -15.15
N SER A 127 -7.38 -8.46 -15.37
CA SER A 127 -6.75 -8.53 -16.68
C SER A 127 -6.42 -9.96 -17.09
N GLY A 128 -6.01 -10.13 -18.35
CA GLY A 128 -5.48 -11.40 -18.85
C GLY A 128 -3.99 -11.62 -18.52
N GLU A 129 -3.32 -10.61 -17.96
CA GLU A 129 -1.92 -10.72 -17.60
C GLU A 129 -1.71 -11.67 -16.41
N LYS A 130 -0.52 -12.26 -16.33
CA LYS A 130 -0.14 -13.14 -15.22
C LYS A 130 0.01 -12.36 -13.91
N TYR A 131 0.56 -11.15 -14.00
CA TYR A 131 0.89 -10.33 -12.84
C TYR A 131 0.33 -8.91 -12.97
N VAL A 132 0.02 -8.32 -11.83
CA VAL A 132 -0.19 -6.87 -11.68
C VAL A 132 1.02 -6.30 -10.97
N GLU A 133 1.68 -5.33 -11.57
CA GLU A 133 2.76 -4.60 -10.95
C GLU A 133 2.21 -3.34 -10.30
N PHE A 134 2.78 -2.94 -9.17
CA PHE A 134 2.39 -1.72 -8.48
C PHE A 134 3.60 -1.07 -7.83
N GLY A 135 3.48 0.22 -7.52
CA GLY A 135 4.54 0.92 -6.82
C GLY A 135 4.13 2.25 -6.21
N MET A 136 4.99 2.73 -5.31
CA MET A 136 4.91 3.97 -4.55
C MET A 136 6.25 4.70 -4.71
N TYR A 137 6.20 5.95 -5.16
CA TYR A 137 7.37 6.71 -5.59
C TYR A 137 7.35 8.15 -5.09
N GLU A 138 8.50 8.61 -4.60
CA GLU A 138 8.87 10.03 -4.57
C GLU A 138 10.38 10.08 -4.85
N VAL A 139 10.73 10.27 -6.12
CA VAL A 139 12.11 10.15 -6.63
C VAL A 139 12.58 11.40 -7.37
N GLU A 140 11.71 12.41 -7.49
CA GLU A 140 11.91 13.54 -8.39
C GLU A 140 12.39 14.79 -7.66
N THR A 141 11.97 14.98 -6.39
CA THR A 141 12.23 16.23 -5.68
C THR A 141 13.54 16.24 -4.89
N ALA A 142 14.15 15.07 -4.70
CA ALA A 142 15.28 14.86 -3.78
C ALA A 142 15.00 15.35 -2.35
N TRP A 143 13.72 15.44 -1.95
CA TRP A 143 13.32 15.89 -0.64
C TRP A 143 13.42 14.77 0.41
N TRP A 144 14.13 15.06 1.50
CA TRP A 144 14.32 14.10 2.58
C TRP A 144 13.05 13.90 3.39
N LYS A 145 12.68 12.63 3.62
CA LYS A 145 11.56 12.21 4.45
C LYS A 145 11.90 10.98 5.27
N GLY A 146 11.27 10.84 6.42
CA GLY A 146 11.54 9.77 7.38
C GLY A 146 10.40 9.54 8.37
N GLY A 147 10.53 8.50 9.18
CA GLY A 147 9.60 8.15 10.27
C GLY A 147 8.31 7.46 9.84
N MET A 148 8.24 6.91 8.61
CA MET A 148 7.09 6.12 8.14
C MET A 148 7.34 4.63 8.35
N HIS A 149 6.37 3.93 8.92
CA HIS A 149 6.27 2.49 8.92
C HIS A 149 5.47 2.02 7.72
N LEU A 150 5.98 1.03 6.98
CA LEU A 150 5.26 0.33 5.92
C LEU A 150 5.07 -1.13 6.31
N ALA A 151 3.82 -1.56 6.52
CA ALA A 151 3.50 -2.95 6.85
C ALA A 151 3.34 -3.83 5.59
N GLY A 152 2.91 -3.23 4.48
CA GLY A 152 2.67 -3.94 3.24
C GLY A 152 1.57 -3.27 2.42
N VAL A 153 0.89 -4.07 1.61
CA VAL A 153 -0.30 -3.65 0.88
C VAL A 153 -1.46 -4.60 1.14
N ILE A 154 -2.68 -4.07 1.06
CA ILE A 154 -3.91 -4.85 1.03
C ILE A 154 -4.65 -4.61 -0.28
N ILE A 155 -5.34 -5.63 -0.77
CA ILE A 155 -6.09 -5.61 -2.02
C ILE A 155 -7.53 -5.92 -1.70
N LYS A 156 -8.43 -4.99 -2.06
CA LYS A 156 -9.86 -5.12 -1.80
C LYS A 156 -10.60 -5.25 -3.12
N ALA A 157 -11.53 -6.19 -3.19
CA ALA A 157 -12.49 -6.26 -4.29
C ALA A 157 -13.39 -5.02 -4.25
N VAL A 158 -13.58 -4.37 -5.40
CA VAL A 158 -14.51 -3.23 -5.54
C VAL A 158 -15.76 -3.76 -6.22
N ASN A 159 -16.89 -3.72 -5.49
CA ASN A 159 -18.20 -4.02 -6.05
C ASN A 159 -18.81 -2.72 -6.59
N ASP A 160 -19.55 -2.80 -7.70
CA ASP A 160 -20.12 -1.62 -8.38
C ASP A 160 -21.10 -0.81 -7.49
N ASP A 161 -21.61 -1.39 -6.41
CA ASP A 161 -22.50 -0.74 -5.43
C ASP A 161 -21.79 0.19 -4.44
N ASP A 162 -20.45 0.18 -4.34
CA ASP A 162 -19.70 0.94 -3.33
C ASP A 162 -19.36 2.39 -3.77
N GLN A 163 -19.98 2.89 -4.84
CA GLN A 163 -19.74 4.24 -5.37
C GLN A 163 -20.31 5.37 -4.49
N THR A 164 -21.13 5.08 -3.48
CA THR A 164 -21.82 6.12 -2.67
C THR A 164 -21.42 6.21 -1.19
N ALA A 165 -20.45 5.44 -0.71
CA ALA A 165 -20.14 5.41 0.73
C ALA A 165 -18.86 6.20 1.10
N HIS A 166 -18.80 7.49 0.77
CA HIS A 166 -17.78 8.40 1.31
C HIS A 166 -18.21 9.01 2.67
N THR A 167 -18.72 8.19 3.61
CA THR A 167 -18.74 8.57 5.03
C THR A 167 -18.94 7.34 5.91
N LYS A 168 -18.04 7.19 6.90
CA LYS A 168 -18.08 6.27 8.06
C LYS A 168 -18.05 4.77 7.74
N ARG A 169 -16.92 4.13 8.05
CA ARG A 169 -16.94 2.76 8.58
C ARG A 169 -16.04 2.72 9.82
N ASP A 170 -16.71 2.78 10.97
CA ASP A 170 -16.18 2.29 12.23
C ASP A 170 -15.88 0.79 12.13
N GLN A 171 -14.96 0.37 12.98
CA GLN A 171 -14.40 -0.98 13.06
C GLN A 171 -15.48 -2.06 13.31
N GLN A 172 -15.14 -3.29 12.92
CA GLN A 172 -15.84 -4.57 13.19
C GLN A 172 -16.96 -4.97 12.23
N GLY A 173 -16.59 -5.26 10.99
CA GLY A 173 -17.22 -6.29 10.17
C GLY A 173 -16.13 -7.28 9.77
N GLY A 174 -16.25 -8.56 10.14
CA GLY A 174 -15.24 -9.58 9.87
C GLY A 174 -15.11 -9.85 8.37
N TYR A 175 -14.18 -9.16 7.70
CA TYR A 175 -13.80 -9.50 6.34
C TYR A 175 -13.00 -10.80 6.36
N SER A 176 -13.38 -11.76 5.52
CA SER A 176 -12.55 -12.93 5.24
C SER A 176 -11.24 -12.46 4.58
N CYS A 177 -10.13 -12.78 5.23
CA CYS A 177 -8.78 -12.34 4.90
C CYS A 177 -7.95 -13.53 4.44
N GLU A 178 -7.25 -13.37 3.33
CA GLU A 178 -6.31 -14.35 2.81
C GLU A 178 -4.93 -13.72 2.55
N LYS A 179 -3.88 -14.46 2.88
CA LYS A 179 -2.50 -14.08 2.57
C LYS A 179 -2.16 -14.58 1.17
N LEU A 180 -1.58 -13.71 0.35
CA LEU A 180 -1.01 -14.05 -0.95
C LEU A 180 0.46 -14.42 -0.84
#